data_AF-B6AIY8-F1
#
_entry.id   AF-B6AIY8-F1
#
_cell.length_a   1.000
_cell.length_b   1.000
_cell.length_c   1.000
_cell.angle_alpha   90.00
_cell.angle_beta   90.00
_cell.angle_gamma   90.00
#
_symmetry.space_group_name_H-M   'P 1'
#
loop_
_entity.id
_entity.type
_entity.pdbx_description
1 polymer ?
#
loop_
_entity_poly.entity_id
_entity_poly.type
_entity_poly.pdbx_seq_one_letter_code
_entity_poly.pdbx_strand_id
1 'polypeptide(L)'
;MGINSYDPQIIPLLADIAFAITEDLILRSNEYARINSRDFIEEIDARMAIMEYMESNIMVQHSDSAMRSLSTEINSLPLPSVPNKGVLRAWFPNEAIMTTSPNWHPDIESIETSLKYNSNN
;
A
#
# COMPACT_ATOMS: atom_id res chain seq x y z
N MET A 1 26.05 -8.84 12.21
CA MET A 1 25.44 -8.07 11.10
C MET A 1 26.09 -8.36 9.75
N GLY A 2 27.40 -8.68 9.64
CA GLY A 2 28.02 -9.03 8.35
C GLY A 2 28.12 -7.87 7.33
N ILE A 3 27.72 -6.67 7.73
CA ILE A 3 27.76 -5.45 6.93
C ILE A 3 29.05 -4.71 7.30
N ASN A 4 29.95 -4.57 6.32
CA ASN A 4 31.29 -4.02 6.53
C ASN A 4 31.42 -2.53 6.14
N SER A 5 30.39 -1.97 5.51
CA SER A 5 30.33 -0.57 5.07
C SER A 5 28.88 -0.12 4.97
N TYR A 6 28.60 1.11 5.38
CA TYR A 6 27.30 1.75 5.27
C TYR A 6 27.51 3.27 5.12
N ASP A 7 26.51 3.96 4.59
CA ASP A 7 26.51 5.42 4.57
C ASP A 7 26.38 5.94 6.01
N PRO A 8 27.29 6.81 6.50
CA PRO A 8 27.24 7.36 7.85
C PRO A 8 25.89 8.00 8.25
N GLN A 9 25.08 8.46 7.29
CA GLN A 9 23.75 9.02 7.53
C GLN A 9 22.70 7.98 7.92
N ILE A 10 22.95 6.69 7.67
CA ILE A 10 22.00 5.62 7.97
C ILE A 10 21.83 5.41 9.48
N ILE A 11 22.91 5.54 10.27
CA ILE A 11 22.84 5.37 11.73
C ILE A 11 21.94 6.42 12.40
N PRO A 12 22.13 7.74 12.18
CA PRO A 12 21.25 8.74 12.79
C PRO A 12 19.81 8.56 12.31
N LEU A 13 19.58 8.25 11.02
CA LEU A 13 18.25 7.97 10.51
C LEU A 13 17.58 6.79 11.24
N LEU A 14 18.31 5.69 11.45
CA LEU A 14 17.82 4.53 12.20
C LEU A 14 17.51 4.88 13.66
N ALA A 15 18.33 5.73 14.28
CA ALA A 15 18.10 6.18 15.65
C ALA A 15 16.83 7.05 15.75
N ASP A 16 16.63 7.97 14.80
CA ASP A 16 15.43 8.83 14.75
C ASP A 16 14.17 7.99 14.53
N ILE A 17 14.21 7.00 13.64
CA ILE A 17 13.11 6.06 13.41
C ILE A 17 12.83 5.24 14.67
N ALA A 18 13.86 4.68 15.30
CA ALA A 18 13.70 3.89 16.52
C ALA A 18 13.10 4.73 17.66
N PHE A 19 13.51 5.99 17.78
CA PHE A 19 12.95 6.93 18.74
C PHE A 19 11.47 7.20 18.47
N ALA A 20 11.11 7.56 17.24
CA ALA A 20 9.72 7.84 16.86
C ALA A 20 8.80 6.62 17.10
N ILE A 21 9.26 5.42 16.77
CA ILE A 21 8.51 4.18 17.04
C ILE A 21 8.34 3.97 18.54
N THR A 22 9.39 4.19 19.33
CA THR A 22 9.34 3.98 20.78
C THR A 22 8.39 4.98 21.46
N GLU A 23 8.37 6.23 21.00
CA GLU A 23 7.45 7.26 21.48
C GLU A 23 5.98 6.85 21.26
N ASP A 24 5.64 6.41 20.04
CA ASP A 24 4.28 5.93 19.73
C ASP A 24 3.89 4.71 20.59
N LEU A 25 4.79 3.75 20.75
CA LEU A 25 4.55 2.57 21.57
C LEU A 25 4.32 2.91 23.04
N ILE A 26 5.07 3.87 23.60
CA ILE A 26 4.88 4.32 24.98
C ILE A 26 3.52 5.02 25.14
N LEU A 27 3.11 5.85 24.18
CA LEU A 27 1.81 6.53 24.20
C LEU A 27 0.66 5.52 24.20
N ARG A 28 0.71 4.52 23.32
CA ARG A 28 -0.29 3.43 23.28
C ARG A 28 -0.30 2.59 24.56
N SER A 29 0.89 2.25 25.06
CA SER A 29 1.01 1.50 26.33
C SER A 29 0.39 2.26 27.49
N ASN A 30 0.55 3.58 27.53
CA ASN A 30 -0.08 4.44 28.52
C ASN A 30 -1.61 4.48 28.36
N GLU A 31 -2.12 4.47 27.13
CA GLU A 31 -3.55 4.39 26.87
C GLU A 31 -4.15 3.08 27.42
N TYR A 32 -3.49 1.94 27.21
CA TYR A 32 -3.92 0.66 27.77
C TYR A 32 -3.87 0.63 29.30
N ALA A 33 -2.82 1.20 29.90
CA ALA A 33 -2.76 1.36 31.36
C ALA A 33 -3.95 2.19 31.88
N ARG A 34 -4.29 3.30 31.21
CA ARG A 34 -5.43 4.16 31.56
C ARG A 34 -6.78 3.46 31.39
N ILE A 35 -6.96 2.64 30.35
CA ILE A 35 -8.18 1.82 30.18
C ILE A 35 -8.37 0.89 31.37
N ASN A 36 -7.26 0.33 31.89
CA ASN A 36 -7.24 -0.50 33.09
C ASN A 36 -7.24 0.31 34.40
N SER A 37 -7.45 1.63 34.35
CA SER A 37 -7.45 2.53 35.51
C SER A 37 -6.16 2.49 36.33
N ARG A 38 -5.01 2.31 35.65
CA ARG A 38 -3.68 2.33 36.26
C ARG A 38 -2.91 3.58 35.86
N ASP A 39 -2.10 4.08 36.78
CA ASP A 39 -1.24 5.27 36.58
C ASP A 39 0.17 4.93 36.09
N PHE A 40 0.50 3.64 35.98
CA PHE A 40 1.82 3.16 35.54
C PHE A 40 1.66 2.10 34.45
N ILE A 41 2.62 2.09 33.52
CA ILE A 41 2.69 1.14 32.42
C ILE A 41 3.30 -0.17 32.94
N GLU A 42 2.62 -1.28 32.71
CA GLU A 42 3.16 -2.61 32.95
C GLU A 42 3.66 -3.27 31.67
N GLU A 43 4.43 -4.36 31.82
CA GLU A 43 4.94 -5.14 30.69
C GLU A 43 3.82 -5.61 29.74
N ILE A 44 2.64 -5.95 30.29
CA ILE A 44 1.50 -6.40 29.49
C ILE A 44 0.97 -5.31 28.55
N ASP A 45 0.97 -4.05 28.99
CA ASP A 45 0.53 -2.91 28.20
C ASP A 45 1.51 -2.66 27.04
N ALA A 46 2.81 -2.72 27.35
CA ALA A 46 3.87 -2.62 26.34
C ALA A 46 3.82 -3.76 25.32
N ARG A 47 3.59 -5.00 25.76
CA ARG A 47 3.44 -6.16 24.87
C ARG A 47 2.25 -6.00 23.93
N MET A 48 1.13 -5.52 24.44
CA MET A 48 -0.08 -5.29 23.66
C MET A 48 0.16 -4.21 22.60
N ALA A 49 0.80 -3.09 22.96
CA ALA A 49 1.16 -2.03 22.01
C ALA A 49 2.11 -2.53 20.90
N ILE A 50 3.09 -3.35 21.27
CA ILE A 50 4.01 -3.96 20.30
C ILE A 50 3.26 -4.89 19.35
N MET A 51 2.36 -5.74 19.86
CA MET A 51 1.58 -6.67 19.02
C MET A 51 0.71 -5.91 18.01
N GLU A 52 -0.01 -4.89 18.46
CA GLU A 52 -0.84 -4.06 17.57
C GLU A 52 0.01 -3.36 16.49
N TYR A 53 1.17 -2.81 16.88
CA TYR A 53 2.11 -2.19 15.95
C TYR A 53 2.63 -3.20 14.91
N MET A 54 2.95 -4.42 15.34
CA MET A 54 3.39 -5.49 14.43
C MET A 54 2.29 -5.92 13.46
N GLU A 55 1.03 -5.98 13.89
CA GLU A 55 -0.08 -6.33 13.00
C GLU A 55 -0.36 -5.23 11.95
N SER A 56 -0.20 -3.97 12.34
CA SER A 56 -0.57 -2.82 11.51
C SER A 56 0.53 -2.36 10.55
N ASN A 57 1.79 -2.40 10.98
CA ASN A 57 2.91 -1.74 10.27
C ASN A 57 3.96 -2.71 9.74
N ILE A 58 4.13 -3.85 10.40
CA ILE A 58 5.00 -4.89 9.87
C ILE A 58 4.10 -5.77 9.04
N MET A 59 4.44 -5.94 7.77
CA MET A 59 3.78 -6.89 6.89
C MET A 59 3.92 -8.27 7.54
N VAL A 60 2.93 -8.66 8.34
CA VAL A 60 2.83 -9.98 8.95
C VAL A 60 2.96 -10.92 7.79
N GLN A 61 4.01 -11.75 7.80
CA GLN A 61 4.30 -12.68 6.72
C GLN A 61 2.98 -13.38 6.36
N HIS A 62 2.44 -13.08 5.18
CA HIS A 62 1.20 -13.68 4.74
C HIS A 62 1.35 -15.18 4.92
N SER A 63 0.47 -15.78 5.73
CA SER A 63 0.64 -17.18 6.07
C SER A 63 0.61 -17.98 4.77
N ASP A 64 1.59 -18.86 4.57
CA ASP A 64 1.63 -19.76 3.42
C ASP A 64 0.30 -20.51 3.26
N SER A 65 -0.42 -20.72 4.37
CA SER A 65 -1.76 -21.29 4.40
C SER A 65 -2.79 -20.39 3.70
N ALA A 66 -2.83 -19.09 3.99
CA ALA A 66 -3.74 -18.14 3.35
C ALA A 66 -3.48 -18.05 1.84
N MET A 67 -2.20 -18.01 1.45
CA MET A 67 -1.82 -18.00 0.02
C MET A 67 -2.18 -19.32 -0.68
N ARG A 68 -2.04 -20.45 -0.01
CA ARG A 68 -2.48 -21.75 -0.53
C ARG A 68 -3.99 -21.81 -0.69
N SER A 69 -4.76 -21.37 0.30
CA SER A 69 -6.23 -21.33 0.21
C SER A 69 -6.71 -20.47 -0.95
N LEU A 70 -6.15 -19.26 -1.11
CA LEU A 70 -6.44 -18.37 -2.24
C LEU A 70 -6.06 -19.03 -3.57
N SER A 71 -4.89 -19.66 -3.63
CA SER A 71 -4.43 -20.36 -4.85
C SER A 71 -5.35 -21.53 -5.20
N THR A 72 -5.81 -22.30 -4.21
CA THR A 72 -6.75 -23.41 -4.45
C THR A 72 -8.10 -22.92 -4.95
N GLU A 73 -8.58 -21.78 -4.47
CA GLU A 73 -9.83 -21.17 -4.94
C GLU A 73 -9.69 -20.69 -6.39
N ILE A 74 -8.64 -19.92 -6.70
CA ILE A 74 -8.39 -19.41 -8.06
C ILE A 74 -8.18 -20.56 -9.05
N ASN A 75 -7.38 -21.56 -8.67
CA ASN A 75 -7.06 -22.69 -9.54
C ASN A 75 -8.17 -23.75 -9.61
N SER A 76 -9.26 -23.59 -8.86
CA SER A 76 -10.44 -24.46 -8.98
C SER A 76 -11.19 -24.23 -10.30
N LEU A 77 -11.01 -23.06 -10.91
CA LEU A 77 -11.60 -22.73 -12.19
C LEU A 77 -10.83 -23.41 -13.33
N PRO A 78 -11.51 -24.12 -14.25
CA PRO A 78 -10.84 -24.73 -15.38
C PRO A 78 -10.23 -23.66 -16.27
N LEU A 79 -9.06 -23.96 -16.86
CA LEU A 79 -8.47 -23.10 -17.86
C LEU A 79 -9.46 -22.89 -19.02
N PRO A 80 -9.56 -21.68 -19.58
CA PRO A 80 -10.44 -21.40 -20.70
C PRO A 80 -10.06 -22.27 -21.90
N SER A 81 -11.06 -22.78 -22.62
CA SER A 81 -10.84 -23.62 -23.80
C SER A 81 -10.16 -22.81 -24.91
N VAL A 82 -8.92 -23.17 -25.25
CA VAL A 82 -8.18 -22.54 -26.35
C VAL A 82 -8.50 -23.27 -27.65
N PRO A 83 -9.00 -22.58 -28.71
CA PRO A 83 -9.20 -23.22 -30.00
C PRO A 83 -7.85 -23.61 -30.61
N ASN A 84 -7.68 -24.90 -30.90
CA ASN A 84 -6.46 -25.49 -31.47
C ASN A 84 -6.34 -25.24 -32.99
N LYS A 85 -6.55 -24.00 -33.42
CA LYS A 85 -6.29 -23.55 -34.79
C LYS A 85 -5.06 -22.68 -34.68
N GLY A 86 -3.91 -23.11 -35.22
CA GLY A 86 -2.55 -22.56 -35.05
C GLY A 86 -2.35 -21.08 -35.39
N VAL A 87 -3.13 -20.23 -34.76
CA VAL A 87 -3.14 -18.77 -34.84
C VAL A 87 -2.85 -18.33 -33.42
N LEU A 88 -1.74 -17.62 -33.23
CA LEU A 88 -1.44 -16.92 -31.98
C LEU A 88 -2.51 -15.84 -31.79
N ARG A 89 -3.65 -16.21 -31.23
CA ARG A 89 -4.64 -15.24 -30.79
C ARG A 89 -4.06 -14.66 -29.50
N ALA A 90 -3.37 -13.53 -29.61
CA ALA A 90 -3.20 -12.64 -28.47
C ALA A 90 -4.63 -12.39 -27.94
N TRP A 91 -4.93 -12.95 -26.77
CA TRP A 91 -6.20 -12.71 -26.08
C TRP A 91 -6.14 -11.28 -25.56
N PHE A 92 -6.41 -10.34 -26.46
CA PHE A 92 -6.76 -9.00 -26.03
C PHE A 92 -8.11 -9.10 -25.31
N PRO A 93 -8.25 -8.48 -24.12
CA PRO A 93 -9.56 -8.28 -23.51
C PRO A 93 -10.53 -7.65 -24.53
N ASN A 94 -11.83 -7.82 -24.34
CA ASN A 94 -12.82 -7.18 -25.22
C ASN A 94 -12.52 -5.66 -25.32
N GLU A 95 -12.74 -5.04 -26.48
CA GLU A 95 -12.41 -3.63 -26.72
C GLU A 95 -13.04 -2.69 -25.68
N ALA A 96 -14.22 -3.04 -25.15
CA ALA A 96 -14.87 -2.32 -24.05
C ALA A 96 -14.12 -2.33 -22.70
N ILE A 97 -13.21 -3.28 -22.51
CA ILE A 97 -12.38 -3.48 -21.29
C ILE A 97 -10.94 -3.00 -21.55
N MET A 98 -10.55 -2.88 -22.81
CA MET A 98 -9.26 -2.31 -23.17
C MET A 98 -9.26 -0.80 -22.93
N THR A 99 -8.30 -0.32 -22.14
CA THR A 99 -7.98 1.10 -22.03
C THR A 99 -7.18 1.59 -23.24
N THR A 100 -7.58 1.20 -24.46
CA THR A 100 -7.14 1.90 -25.66
C THR A 100 -7.85 3.24 -25.66
N SER A 101 -7.29 4.24 -24.98
CA SER A 101 -7.76 5.62 -25.07
C SER A 101 -7.60 6.07 -26.51
N PRO A 102 -8.66 6.20 -27.33
CA PRO A 102 -8.48 6.64 -28.70
C PRO A 102 -8.32 8.17 -28.73
N ASN A 103 -8.74 8.90 -27.69
CA ASN A 103 -8.68 10.35 -27.64
C ASN A 103 -8.66 10.85 -26.18
N TRP A 104 -7.47 11.00 -25.60
CA TRP A 104 -7.33 11.98 -24.51
C TRP A 104 -7.28 13.36 -25.17
N HIS A 105 -8.44 13.92 -25.46
CA HIS A 105 -8.55 15.34 -25.76
C HIS A 105 -8.55 16.06 -24.42
N PRO A 106 -7.46 16.76 -24.02
CA PRO A 106 -7.66 17.89 -23.15
C PRO A 106 -8.56 18.85 -23.94
N ASP A 107 -9.68 19.27 -23.36
CA ASP A 107 -10.52 20.33 -23.92
C ASP A 107 -9.68 21.62 -24.02
N ILE A 108 -8.88 21.76 -25.08
CA ILE A 108 -8.19 23.00 -25.44
C ILE A 108 -9.13 23.80 -26.33
N GLU A 109 -10.37 24.03 -25.91
CA GLU A 109 -11.26 25.05 -26.50
C GLU A 109 -12.25 25.56 -25.44
N SER A 110 -11.76 26.36 -24.48
CA SER A 110 -12.60 27.43 -23.88
C SER A 110 -11.82 28.57 -23.20
N ILE A 111 -10.48 28.56 -23.19
CA ILE A 111 -9.69 29.74 -22.73
C ILE A 111 -9.60 30.84 -23.81
N GLU A 112 -10.37 30.76 -24.90
CA GLU A 112 -10.50 31.85 -25.88
C GLU A 112 -11.73 32.77 -25.68
N THR A 113 -12.48 32.67 -24.57
CA THR A 113 -13.61 33.59 -24.31
C THR A 113 -13.34 34.71 -23.30
N SER A 114 -12.12 34.84 -22.76
CA SER A 114 -11.79 35.93 -21.82
C SER A 114 -10.81 37.00 -22.34
N LEU A 115 -10.39 36.95 -23.61
CA LEU A 115 -9.46 37.95 -24.19
C LEU A 115 -9.98 38.74 -25.40
N LYS A 116 -11.27 38.62 -25.76
CA LYS A 116 -11.91 39.45 -26.81
C LYS A 116 -13.06 40.35 -26.33
N TYR A 117 -13.03 40.75 -25.06
CA TYR A 117 -13.88 41.85 -24.54
C TYR A 117 -13.02 42.88 -23.79
N ASN A 118 -11.96 43.35 -24.44
CA ASN A 118 -11.30 44.62 -24.07
C ASN A 118 -10.42 45.17 -25.21
N SER A 119 -10.93 45.12 -26.45
CA SER A 119 -10.44 46.01 -27.49
C SER A 119 -11.61 46.62 -28.24
N ASN A 120 -11.59 47.95 -28.33
CA ASN A 120 -12.53 48.87 -28.98
C ASN A 120 -13.55 49.43 -27.97
N ASN A 121 -13.26 50.59 -27.35
CA ASN A 121 -13.49 51.93 -27.92
C ASN A 121 -14.93 52.10 -28.41
#